data_AF-A0A7W1SAT8-F1
#
_entry.id   AF-A0A7W1SAT8-F1
#
_cell.length_a   1.000
_cell.length_b   1.000
_cell.length_c   1.000
_cell.angle_alpha   90.00
_cell.angle_beta   90.00
_cell.angle_gamma   90.00
#
_symmetry.space_group_name_H-M   'P 1'
#
loop_
_entity.id
_entity.type
_entity.pdbx_description
1 polymer ?
#
loop_
_entity_poly.entity_id
_entity_poly.type
_entity_poly.pdbx_seq_one_letter_code
_entity_poly.pdbx_strand_id
1 'polypeptide(L)'
;MTSQGGSGRTASWLNETQSYKDLVVWQKGISLAKLIYRLTSTFPLEEKSALYRRCAARRSIPSNIAEGQARHTTGEFIQFIFHAEGSAAELETQLILSAELAFCLRDDAIPAYENRGRDPADAERTKAEVSCASVADH
;
A
#
# COMPACT_ATOMS: atom_id res chain seq x y z
N MET A 1 -33.20 -0.86 -43.15
CA MET A 1 -33.41 0.35 -42.32
C MET A 1 -33.18 -0.08 -40.88
N THR A 2 -31.94 0.08 -40.41
CA THR A 2 -31.54 1.10 -39.40
C THR A 2 -32.32 0.91 -38.09
N SER A 3 -31.74 0.80 -36.90
CA SER A 3 -30.43 1.21 -36.41
C SER A 3 -30.33 0.77 -34.94
N GLN A 4 -29.13 0.28 -34.59
CA GLN A 4 -28.35 0.41 -33.34
C GLN A 4 -28.90 1.03 -32.04
N GLY A 5 -28.29 0.56 -30.93
CA GLY A 5 -27.94 1.32 -29.71
C GLY A 5 -28.46 0.64 -28.44
N GLY A 6 -27.68 -0.01 -27.58
CA GLY A 6 -26.32 0.29 -27.11
C GLY A 6 -26.40 1.04 -25.77
N SER A 7 -26.38 0.31 -24.64
CA SER A 7 -26.12 0.90 -23.32
C SER A 7 -25.34 -0.11 -22.48
N GLY A 8 -24.03 -0.13 -22.74
CA GLY A 8 -23.07 -0.70 -21.80
C GLY A 8 -23.02 0.21 -20.59
N ARG A 9 -23.40 -0.31 -19.42
CA ARG A 9 -23.09 0.31 -18.13
C ARG A 9 -21.59 0.14 -17.90
N THR A 10 -20.79 1.04 -18.45
CA THR A 10 -19.41 1.22 -17.99
C THR A 10 -19.49 1.83 -16.60
N ALA A 11 -18.92 1.15 -15.61
CA ALA A 11 -18.93 1.59 -14.22
C ALA A 11 -18.26 2.97 -14.11
N SER A 12 -18.94 3.95 -13.51
CA SER A 12 -18.48 5.35 -13.43
C SER A 12 -17.18 5.52 -12.63
N TRP A 13 -16.69 4.47 -11.97
CA TRP A 13 -15.45 4.45 -11.21
C TRP A 13 -14.18 4.35 -12.08
N LEU A 14 -14.32 4.19 -13.41
CA LEU A 14 -13.19 3.98 -14.34
C LEU A 14 -12.37 5.25 -14.65
N ASN A 15 -12.69 6.42 -14.10
CA ASN A 15 -12.12 7.69 -14.58
C ASN A 15 -11.51 8.64 -13.53
N GLU A 16 -11.19 8.22 -12.30
CA GLU A 16 -10.89 9.22 -11.23
C GLU A 16 -9.57 9.03 -10.46
N THR A 17 -8.56 8.38 -11.00
CA THR A 17 -7.21 8.43 -10.39
C THR A 17 -6.37 9.51 -11.09
N GLN A 18 -6.56 10.78 -10.71
CA GLN A 18 -5.71 11.89 -11.20
C GLN A 18 -4.42 12.02 -10.39
N SER A 19 -4.40 11.48 -9.17
CA SER A 19 -3.24 11.49 -8.28
C SER A 19 -3.02 10.12 -7.65
N TYR A 20 -1.77 9.78 -7.35
CA TYR A 20 -1.44 8.65 -6.47
C TYR A 20 -2.16 8.71 -5.11
N LYS A 21 -2.59 9.91 -4.67
CA LYS A 21 -3.33 10.10 -3.42
C LYS A 21 -4.74 9.50 -3.46
N ASP A 22 -5.29 9.31 -4.66
CA ASP A 22 -6.61 8.73 -4.88
C ASP A 22 -6.56 7.20 -4.80
N LEU A 23 -5.36 6.61 -4.93
CA LEU A 23 -5.14 5.16 -4.81
C LEU A 23 -5.40 4.70 -3.38
N VAL A 24 -6.30 3.73 -3.22
CA VAL A 24 -6.63 3.15 -1.90
C VAL A 24 -5.40 2.47 -1.30
N VAL A 25 -4.62 1.77 -2.13
CA VAL A 25 -3.39 1.13 -1.68
C VAL A 25 -2.37 2.15 -1.12
N TRP A 26 -2.29 3.36 -1.69
CA TRP A 26 -1.47 4.44 -1.13
C TRP A 26 -2.02 4.96 0.20
N GLN A 27 -3.33 5.17 0.30
CA GLN A 27 -3.99 5.63 1.54
C GLN A 27 -3.81 4.63 2.69
N LYS A 28 -3.91 3.33 2.39
CA LYS A 28 -3.59 2.24 3.33
C LYS A 28 -2.11 2.28 3.73
N GLY A 29 -1.20 2.47 2.78
CA GLY A 29 0.23 2.65 3.05
C GLY A 29 0.54 3.83 3.98
N ILE A 30 -0.10 4.98 3.79
CA ILE A 30 0.03 6.14 4.68
C ILE A 30 -0.52 5.84 6.08
N SER A 31 -1.66 5.16 6.17
CA SER A 31 -2.27 4.79 7.44
C SER A 31 -1.37 3.84 8.24
N LEU A 32 -0.81 2.82 7.56
CA LEU A 32 0.20 1.93 8.13
C LEU A 32 1.42 2.71 8.61
N ALA A 33 1.98 3.60 7.78
CA ALA A 33 3.15 4.39 8.17
C ALA A 33 2.93 5.24 9.43
N LYS A 34 1.72 5.81 9.59
CA LYS A 34 1.31 6.56 10.78
C LYS A 34 1.17 5.67 12.01
N LEU A 35 0.59 4.48 11.88
CA LEU A 35 0.48 3.52 12.98
C LEU A 35 1.87 3.14 13.50
N ILE A 36 2.80 2.83 12.60
CA ILE A 36 4.16 2.45 12.98
C ILE A 36 4.94 3.62 13.58
N TYR A 37 4.73 4.87 13.12
CA TYR A 37 5.28 6.06 13.80
C TYR A 37 4.81 6.14 15.26
N ARG A 38 3.52 5.88 15.51
CA ARG A 38 2.95 5.91 16.86
C ARG A 38 3.49 4.76 17.70
N LEU A 39 3.52 3.55 17.15
CA LEU A 39 4.06 2.36 17.81
C LEU A 39 5.53 2.57 18.22
N THR A 40 6.39 2.93 17.28
CA THR A 40 7.83 3.13 17.56
C THR A 40 8.11 4.31 18.50
N SER A 41 7.13 5.18 18.74
CA SER A 41 7.29 6.29 19.69
C SER A 41 7.30 5.84 21.15
N THR A 42 6.69 4.69 21.46
CA THR A 42 6.60 4.11 22.83
C THR A 42 7.79 3.26 23.22
N PHE A 43 8.74 3.04 22.29
CA PHE A 43 9.87 2.15 22.51
C PHE A 43 10.91 2.79 23.45
N PRO A 44 11.68 1.99 24.21
CA PRO A 44 12.78 2.48 25.04
C PRO A 44 13.76 3.36 24.26
N LEU A 45 14.30 4.40 24.91
CA LEU A 45 15.09 5.44 24.24
C LEU A 45 16.35 4.87 23.57
N GLU A 46 16.97 3.90 24.21
CA GLU A 46 18.18 3.20 23.78
C GLU A 46 17.96 2.46 22.45
N GLU A 47 16.76 1.88 22.28
CA GLU A 47 16.40 1.06 21.11
C GLU A 47 15.64 1.85 20.04
N LYS A 48 15.07 3.00 20.40
CA LYS A 48 14.25 3.85 19.52
C LYS A 48 14.96 4.22 18.23
N SER A 49 16.25 4.58 18.30
CA SER A 49 17.04 4.97 17.11
C SER A 49 17.41 3.77 16.21
N ALA A 50 17.58 2.58 16.79
CA ALA A 50 17.87 1.35 16.06
C ALA A 50 16.60 0.81 15.38
N LEU A 51 15.48 0.77 16.09
CA LEU A 51 14.19 0.30 15.59
C LEU A 51 13.56 1.28 14.61
N TYR A 52 13.73 2.59 14.80
CA TYR A 52 13.31 3.60 13.82
C TYR A 52 14.02 3.43 12.46
N ARG A 53 15.32 3.08 12.49
CA ARG A 53 16.10 2.79 11.27
C ARG A 53 15.65 1.49 10.62
N ARG A 54 15.36 0.46 11.42
CA ARG A 54 14.84 -0.83 10.91
C ARG A 54 13.48 -0.62 10.25
N CYS A 55 12.52 0.01 10.95
CA CYS A 55 11.18 0.31 10.44
C CYS A 55 11.13 1.40 9.33
N ALA A 56 12.24 1.72 8.67
CA ALA A 56 12.25 2.66 7.55
C ALA A 56 11.37 2.19 6.38
N ALA A 57 11.18 0.88 6.24
CA ALA A 57 10.34 0.24 5.24
C ALA A 57 8.90 0.78 5.21
N ARG A 58 8.36 1.24 6.35
CA ARG A 58 7.02 1.84 6.42
C ARG A 58 6.84 3.11 5.57
N ARG A 59 7.90 3.89 5.35
CA ARG A 59 7.86 5.06 4.46
C ARG A 59 8.02 4.64 3.00
N SER A 60 8.81 3.58 2.76
CA SER A 60 9.07 3.02 1.44
C SER A 60 7.78 2.53 0.76
N ILE A 61 6.84 1.94 1.50
CA ILE A 61 5.57 1.44 0.96
C ILE A 61 4.78 2.54 0.21
N PRO A 62 4.31 3.63 0.86
CA PRO A 62 3.58 4.69 0.15
C PRO A 62 4.46 5.47 -0.82
N SER A 63 5.78 5.57 -0.58
CA SER A 63 6.72 6.22 -1.52
C SER A 63 6.82 5.45 -2.84
N ASN A 64 7.00 4.14 -2.80
CA ASN A 64 7.10 3.31 -4.00
C ASN A 64 5.77 3.31 -4.78
N ILE A 65 4.63 3.27 -4.10
CA ILE A 65 3.32 3.39 -4.77
C ILE A 65 3.19 4.74 -5.49
N ALA A 66 3.57 5.83 -4.83
CA ALA A 66 3.52 7.16 -5.42
C ALA A 66 4.52 7.33 -6.59
N GLU A 67 5.75 6.84 -6.41
CA GLU A 67 6.79 6.89 -7.44
C GLU A 67 6.39 6.05 -8.66
N GLY A 68 5.81 4.87 -8.42
CA GLY A 68 5.31 4.00 -9.47
C GLY A 68 4.17 4.63 -10.27
N GLN A 69 3.19 5.26 -9.62
CA GLN A 69 2.09 5.95 -10.32
C GLN A 69 2.59 7.17 -11.11
N ALA A 70 3.69 7.78 -10.67
CA ALA A 70 4.34 8.87 -11.41
C ALA A 70 5.15 8.37 -12.63
N ARG A 71 5.28 7.05 -12.85
CA ARG A 71 5.90 6.48 -14.05
C ARG A 71 4.89 6.46 -15.20
N HIS A 72 5.42 6.52 -16.43
CA HIS A 72 4.61 6.65 -17.64
C HIS A 72 4.19 5.32 -18.24
N THR A 73 4.59 4.19 -17.65
CA THR A 73 4.29 2.87 -18.18
C THR A 73 3.76 1.93 -17.10
N THR A 74 2.85 1.05 -17.53
CA THR A 74 2.28 0.01 -16.67
C THR A 74 3.34 -0.94 -16.11
N GLY A 75 4.35 -1.28 -16.93
CA GLY A 75 5.42 -2.20 -16.54
C GLY A 75 6.28 -1.65 -15.42
N GLU A 76 6.66 -0.37 -15.48
CA GLU A 76 7.40 0.29 -14.41
C GLU A 76 6.54 0.41 -13.15
N PHE A 77 5.26 0.77 -13.28
CA PHE A 77 4.37 0.85 -12.11
C PHE A 77 4.33 -0.48 -11.34
N ILE A 78 4.19 -1.60 -12.05
CA ILE A 78 4.20 -2.95 -11.45
C ILE A 78 5.52 -3.23 -10.70
N GLN A 79 6.68 -2.83 -11.24
CA GLN A 79 7.96 -3.01 -10.55
C GLN A 79 7.98 -2.25 -9.21
N PHE A 80 7.46 -1.03 -9.18
CA PHE A 80 7.34 -0.26 -7.94
C PHE A 80 6.34 -0.88 -6.95
N ILE A 81 5.27 -1.51 -7.43
CA ILE A 81 4.37 -2.27 -6.57
C ILE A 81 5.11 -3.46 -5.91
N PHE A 82 5.94 -4.20 -6.65
CA PHE A 82 6.76 -5.26 -6.06
C PHE A 82 7.76 -4.73 -5.02
N HIS A 83 8.34 -3.55 -5.24
CA HIS A 83 9.18 -2.90 -4.22
C HIS A 83 8.40 -2.49 -2.97
N ALA A 84 7.16 -2.03 -3.12
CA ALA A 84 6.26 -1.74 -2.02
C ALA A 84 5.90 -3.01 -1.23
N GLU A 85 5.62 -4.11 -1.93
CA GLU A 85 5.33 -5.42 -1.34
C GLU A 85 6.53 -5.98 -0.55
N GLY A 86 7.73 -5.93 -1.13
CA GLY A 86 8.97 -6.31 -0.44
C GLY A 86 9.19 -5.48 0.84
N SER A 87 8.93 -4.17 0.77
CA SER A 87 9.01 -3.29 1.94
C SER A 87 7.97 -3.65 3.02
N ALA A 88 6.77 -4.10 2.62
CA ALA A 88 5.74 -4.55 3.56
C ALA A 88 6.15 -5.84 4.28
N ALA A 89 6.71 -6.82 3.56
CA ALA A 89 7.21 -8.06 4.14
C ALA A 89 8.39 -7.83 5.12
N GLU A 90 9.29 -6.91 4.79
CA GLU A 90 10.38 -6.52 5.68
C GLU A 90 9.84 -5.88 6.97
N LEU A 91 8.88 -4.95 6.84
CA LEU A 91 8.24 -4.31 7.99
C LEU A 91 7.52 -5.32 8.88
N GLU A 92 6.77 -6.26 8.29
CA GLU A 92 6.11 -7.35 9.02
C GLU A 92 7.13 -8.15 9.83
N THR A 93 8.24 -8.54 9.21
CA THR A 93 9.32 -9.29 9.88
C THR A 93 9.87 -8.52 11.08
N GLN A 94 10.11 -7.21 10.94
CA GLN A 94 10.64 -6.38 12.01
C GLN A 94 9.65 -6.19 13.17
N LEU A 95 8.35 -6.11 12.87
CA LEU A 95 7.31 -6.03 13.90
C LEU A 95 7.22 -7.32 14.70
N ILE A 96 7.28 -8.48 14.03
CA ILE A 96 7.35 -9.78 14.69
C ILE A 96 8.56 -9.81 15.64
N LEU A 97 9.75 -9.45 15.16
CA LEU A 97 10.95 -9.41 16.00
C LEU A 97 10.83 -8.43 17.17
N SER A 98 10.20 -7.27 16.97
CA SER A 98 9.99 -6.27 18.02
C SER A 98 9.07 -6.81 19.12
N ALA A 99 8.04 -7.57 18.75
CA ALA A 99 7.16 -8.23 19.71
C ALA A 99 7.86 -9.37 20.48
N GLU A 100 8.65 -10.20 19.79
CA GLU A 100 9.44 -11.28 20.43
C GLU A 100 10.49 -10.74 21.41
N LEU A 101 11.01 -9.53 21.16
CA LEU A 101 11.93 -8.82 22.06
C LEU A 101 11.22 -7.97 23.12
N ALA A 102 9.89 -8.06 23.22
CA ALA A 102 9.05 -7.31 24.17
C ALA A 102 9.18 -5.78 24.08
N PHE A 103 9.50 -5.25 22.89
CA PHE A 103 9.52 -3.80 22.64
C PHE A 103 8.12 -3.21 22.40
N CYS A 104 7.18 -4.06 21.98
CA CYS A 104 5.76 -3.74 21.88
C CYS A 104 4.90 -4.95 22.24
N LEU A 105 3.63 -4.73 22.57
CA LEU A 105 2.68 -5.83 22.72
C LEU A 105 2.39 -6.43 21.34
N ARG A 106 2.14 -7.74 21.31
CA ARG A 106 1.75 -8.45 20.08
C ARG A 106 0.51 -7.79 19.45
N ASP A 107 -0.47 -7.42 20.28
CA ASP A 107 -1.70 -6.78 19.83
C ASP A 107 -1.49 -5.41 19.18
N ASP A 108 -0.44 -4.69 19.56
CA ASP A 108 -0.07 -3.41 18.94
C ASP A 108 0.63 -3.61 17.58
N ALA A 109 1.20 -4.80 17.33
CA ALA A 109 1.77 -5.19 16.05
C ALA A 109 0.73 -5.79 15.07
N ILE A 110 -0.46 -6.15 15.57
CA ILE A 110 -1.50 -6.90 14.83
C ILE A 110 -2.20 -6.16 13.66
N PRO A 111 -2.20 -4.82 13.50
CA PRO A 111 -2.78 -4.23 12.29
C PRO A 111 -2.07 -4.65 10.99
N ALA A 112 -0.86 -5.21 11.08
CA ALA A 112 -0.07 -5.70 9.96
C ALA A 112 -0.24 -7.20 9.67
N TYR A 113 -0.67 -8.03 10.63
CA TYR A 113 -0.68 -9.49 10.50
C TYR A 113 -1.96 -10.04 9.87
N GLU A 114 -3.13 -9.48 10.22
CA GLU A 114 -4.43 -10.06 9.82
C GLU A 114 -5.03 -9.49 8.52
N ASN A 115 -4.42 -8.47 7.92
CA ASN A 115 -4.91 -7.88 6.66
C ASN A 115 -4.36 -8.54 5.39
N ARG A 116 -3.83 -9.77 5.46
CA ARG A 116 -3.57 -10.58 4.26
C ARG A 116 -4.88 -10.98 3.58
N GLY A 117 -5.43 -10.06 2.79
CA GLY A 117 -6.07 -10.36 1.51
C GLY A 117 -7.24 -11.35 1.50
N ARG A 118 -8.28 -11.11 2.30
CA ARG A 118 -9.57 -11.82 2.12
C ARG A 118 -10.82 -10.95 2.20
N ASP A 119 -10.72 -9.66 1.88
CA ASP A 119 -11.88 -8.98 1.29
C ASP A 119 -11.75 -9.07 -0.24
N PRO A 120 -12.59 -9.88 -0.92
CA PRO A 120 -12.61 -9.95 -2.37
C PRO A 120 -12.78 -8.58 -3.04
N ALA A 121 -13.45 -7.64 -2.37
CA ALA A 121 -13.64 -6.28 -2.86
C ALA A 121 -12.34 -5.49 -2.91
N ASP A 122 -11.43 -5.68 -1.94
CA ASP A 122 -10.13 -5.01 -1.93
C ASP A 122 -9.20 -5.54 -3.05
N ALA A 123 -9.26 -6.83 -3.35
CA ALA A 123 -8.46 -7.45 -4.40
C ALA A 123 -8.93 -7.04 -5.80
N GLU A 124 -10.25 -6.98 -6.04
CA GLU A 124 -10.80 -6.44 -7.30
C GLU A 124 -10.52 -4.95 -7.44
N ARG A 125 -10.62 -4.17 -6.36
CA ARG A 125 -10.33 -2.73 -6.38
C ARG A 125 -8.85 -2.46 -6.67
N THR A 126 -7.95 -3.23 -6.08
CA THR A 126 -6.51 -3.13 -6.35
C THR A 126 -6.20 -3.48 -7.82
N LYS A 127 -6.82 -4.53 -8.37
CA LYS A 127 -6.66 -4.88 -9.80
C LYS A 127 -7.22 -3.79 -10.72
N ALA A 128 -8.36 -3.20 -10.36
CA ALA A 128 -8.96 -2.09 -11.10
C ALA A 128 -8.10 -0.81 -11.03
N GLU A 129 -7.49 -0.52 -9.88
CA GLU A 129 -6.56 0.61 -9.69
C GLU A 129 -5.30 0.46 -10.55
N VAL A 130 -4.71 -0.74 -10.58
CA VAL A 130 -3.57 -1.05 -11.46
C VAL A 130 -3.96 -0.94 -12.93
N SER A 131 -5.17 -1.36 -13.29
CA SER A 131 -5.68 -1.22 -14.65
C SER A 131 -6.02 0.22 -15.04
N CYS A 132 -6.42 1.10 -14.11
CA CYS A 132 -6.72 2.52 -14.38
C CYS A 132 -5.45 3.37 -14.44
N ALA A 133 -4.47 3.10 -13.58
CA ALA A 133 -3.14 3.75 -13.64
C ALA A 133 -2.37 3.40 -14.93
N SER A 134 -2.77 2.30 -15.60
CA SER A 134 -2.21 1.79 -16.86
C SER A 134 -2.75 2.49 -18.11
N VAL A 135 -3.89 3.19 -18.05
CA VAL A 135 -4.56 3.74 -19.26
C VAL A 135 -3.96 5.07 -19.74
N ALA A 136 -2.78 5.46 -19.25
CA ALA A 136 -2.02 6.59 -19.81
C ALA A 136 -1.19 6.21 -21.05
N ASP A 137 -1.22 4.94 -21.48
CA ASP A 137 -0.65 4.49 -22.75
C ASP A 137 -1.59 4.84 -23.93
N HIS A 138 -1.76 6.13 -24.27
CA HIS A 138 -2.25 6.62 -25.58
C HIS A 138 -1.50 7.89 -25.99
#